data_AF-A0A970WLQ2-F1
#
_entry.id   AF-A0A970WLQ2-F1
#
_cell.length_a   1.000
_cell.length_b   1.000
_cell.length_c   1.000
_cell.angle_alpha   90.00
_cell.angle_beta   90.00
_cell.angle_gamma   90.00
#
_symmetry.space_group_name_H-M   'P 1'
#
loop_
_entity.id
_entity.type
_entity.pdbx_description
1 polymer ?
#
loop_
_entity_poly.entity_id
_entity_poly.type
_entity_poly.pdbx_seq_one_letter_code
_entity_poly.pdbx_strand_id
1 'polypeptide(L)'
;MSAGAMDEIGQARATEAAEGLEKPQQLMENDMITKDRWVEIMRAAGLSDDDMHNWHRQFERLEPDAHQEFLESLGIDAGEIRQIRERCRS
;
A
#
# COMPACT_ATOMS: atom_id res chain seq x y z
N MET A 1 -56.80 -20.44 -21.89
CA MET A 1 -56.97 -21.39 -20.77
C MET A 1 -55.71 -22.22 -20.66
N SER A 2 -54.93 -22.04 -19.59
CA SER A 2 -54.41 -23.12 -18.73
C SER A 2 -53.42 -22.50 -17.74
N ALA A 3 -53.53 -22.95 -16.51
CA ALA A 3 -52.93 -22.42 -15.30
C ALA A 3 -51.47 -22.86 -15.09
N GLY A 4 -50.75 -22.07 -14.31
CA GLY A 4 -49.55 -22.40 -13.54
C GLY A 4 -49.29 -21.20 -12.62
N ALA A 5 -49.76 -21.22 -11.38
CA ALA A 5 -49.00 -21.68 -10.20
C ALA A 5 -47.79 -20.76 -9.94
N MET A 6 -47.56 -20.15 -8.79
CA MET A 6 -48.10 -20.17 -7.43
C MET A 6 -47.39 -18.97 -6.78
N ASP A 7 -48.10 -17.93 -6.32
CA ASP A 7 -47.48 -16.82 -5.58
C ASP A 7 -48.08 -16.83 -4.17
N GLU A 8 -47.45 -17.62 -3.29
CA GLU A 8 -47.77 -17.68 -1.88
C GLU A 8 -47.20 -16.45 -1.16
N ILE A 9 -48.10 -15.52 -0.80
CA ILE A 9 -48.35 -15.09 0.59
C ILE A 9 -47.12 -15.27 1.51
N GLY A 10 -46.38 -14.23 1.90
CA GLY A 10 -46.85 -13.10 2.69
C GLY A 10 -46.51 -13.31 4.17
N GLN A 11 -45.51 -12.58 4.70
CA GLN A 11 -45.63 -11.80 5.94
C GLN A 11 -44.34 -11.00 6.20
N ALA A 12 -44.47 -9.68 6.26
CA ALA A 12 -43.47 -8.78 6.79
C ALA A 12 -43.41 -8.87 8.32
N ARG A 13 -42.21 -8.76 8.90
CA ARG A 13 -41.99 -7.94 10.10
C ARG A 13 -40.71 -7.14 9.95
N ALA A 14 -40.93 -5.83 9.94
CA ALA A 14 -39.95 -4.77 10.05
C ALA A 14 -39.38 -4.69 11.47
N THR A 15 -38.44 -3.76 11.60
CA THR A 15 -37.72 -3.27 12.78
C THR A 15 -36.45 -4.09 13.06
N GLU A 16 -35.24 -3.51 13.11
CA GLU A 16 -34.88 -2.28 13.82
C GLU A 16 -33.65 -1.57 13.24
N ALA A 17 -33.66 -0.25 13.41
CA ALA A 17 -32.54 0.66 13.66
C ALA A 17 -31.38 0.77 12.65
N ALA A 18 -31.33 1.97 12.07
CA ALA A 18 -30.13 2.57 11.53
C ALA A 18 -29.08 2.76 12.64
N GLU A 19 -27.97 2.04 12.60
CA GLU A 19 -26.73 2.41 13.27
C GLU A 19 -25.54 1.97 12.41
N GLY A 20 -24.65 2.90 12.08
CA GLY A 20 -23.41 2.61 11.36
C GLY A 20 -23.34 3.24 9.97
N LEU A 21 -23.37 4.58 9.88
CA LEU A 21 -22.63 5.26 8.81
C LEU A 21 -21.14 5.07 9.11
N GLU A 22 -20.61 3.88 8.85
CA GLU A 22 -19.18 3.62 8.84
C GLU A 22 -18.59 4.42 7.68
N LYS A 23 -17.95 5.53 8.01
CA LYS A 23 -17.26 6.39 7.05
C LYS A 23 -16.22 5.53 6.30
N PRO A 24 -16.32 5.31 4.98
CA PRO A 24 -15.34 4.49 4.25
C PRO A 24 -13.96 5.13 4.10
N GLN A 25 -13.70 6.25 4.78
CA GLN A 25 -12.56 7.12 4.48
C GLN A 25 -11.29 6.77 5.27
N GLN A 26 -11.34 5.86 6.25
CA GLN A 26 -10.17 5.53 7.07
C GLN A 26 -9.43 4.25 6.66
N LEU A 27 -9.89 3.56 5.60
CA LEU A 27 -9.25 2.30 5.16
C LEU A 27 -8.08 2.52 4.18
N MET A 28 -7.88 3.73 3.66
CA MET A 28 -6.91 3.99 2.57
C MET A 28 -5.58 4.61 3.01
N GLU A 29 -5.44 4.99 4.28
CA GLU A 29 -4.21 5.65 4.78
C GLU A 29 -3.16 4.68 5.34
N ASN A 30 -3.50 3.37 5.40
CA ASN A 30 -2.74 2.38 6.16
C ASN A 30 -2.05 1.29 5.31
N ASP A 31 -2.14 1.37 3.97
CA ASP A 31 -1.63 0.34 3.04
C ASP A 31 -0.27 0.71 2.40
N MET A 32 0.14 1.98 2.48
CA MET A 32 1.42 2.42 1.90
C MET A 32 2.60 2.12 2.83
N ILE A 33 3.60 1.39 2.31
CA ILE A 33 4.86 1.14 3.02
C ILE A 33 5.64 2.46 3.09
N THR A 34 5.90 2.95 4.29
CA THR A 34 6.78 4.11 4.51
C THR A 34 8.25 3.72 4.38
N LYS A 35 9.13 4.72 4.19
CA LYS A 35 10.59 4.54 4.24
C LYS A 35 11.03 3.80 5.51
N ASP A 36 10.58 4.24 6.69
CA ASP A 36 10.99 3.63 7.96
C ASP A 36 10.57 2.15 8.02
N ARG A 37 9.34 1.86 7.58
CA ARG A 37 8.84 0.48 7.52
C ARG A 37 9.65 -0.38 6.55
N TRP A 38 10.04 0.18 5.41
CA TRP A 38 10.90 -0.51 4.45
C TRP A 38 12.27 -0.85 5.04
N VAL A 39 12.90 0.09 5.77
CA VAL A 39 14.18 -0.13 6.46
C VAL A 39 14.05 -1.23 7.53
N GLU A 40 12.96 -1.23 8.31
CA GLU A 40 12.69 -2.30 9.27
C GLU A 40 12.60 -3.67 8.60
N ILE A 41 11.91 -3.76 7.46
CA ILE A 41 11.78 -5.02 6.70
C ILE A 41 13.15 -5.50 6.22
N MET A 42 13.99 -4.62 5.68
CA MET A 42 15.34 -4.99 5.23
C MET A 42 16.21 -5.47 6.39
N ARG A 43 16.18 -4.81 7.55
CA ARG A 43 16.90 -5.26 8.75
C ARG A 43 16.37 -6.60 9.25
N ALA A 44 15.05 -6.80 9.27
CA ALA A 44 14.43 -8.06 9.66
C ALA A 44 14.80 -9.21 8.70
N ALA A 45 15.05 -8.90 7.42
CA ALA A 45 15.57 -9.84 6.44
C ALA A 45 17.09 -10.12 6.59
N GLY A 46 17.76 -9.48 7.56
CA GLY A 46 19.16 -9.72 7.89
C GLY A 46 20.15 -8.83 7.14
N LEU A 47 19.70 -7.78 6.46
CA LEU A 47 20.60 -6.84 5.79
C LEU A 47 21.21 -5.87 6.80
N SER A 48 22.54 -5.77 6.78
CA SER A 48 23.28 -4.72 7.49
C SER A 48 23.15 -3.37 6.77
N ASP A 49 23.66 -2.31 7.41
CA ASP A 49 23.73 -0.98 6.78
C ASP A 49 24.60 -0.98 5.52
N ASP A 50 25.74 -1.69 5.55
CA ASP A 50 26.58 -1.88 4.37
C ASP A 50 25.86 -2.64 3.24
N ASP A 51 25.07 -3.67 3.58
CA ASP A 51 24.28 -4.42 2.60
C ASP A 51 23.21 -3.54 1.96
N MET A 52 22.50 -2.72 2.75
CA MET A 52 21.51 -1.77 2.25
C MET A 52 22.16 -0.71 1.35
N HIS A 53 23.34 -0.20 1.72
CA HIS A 53 24.12 0.70 0.87
C HIS A 53 24.54 0.04 -0.45
N ASN A 54 25.01 -1.22 -0.41
CA ASN A 54 25.34 -1.97 -1.61
C ASN A 54 24.11 -2.21 -2.48
N TRP A 55 22.97 -2.57 -1.89
CA TRP A 55 21.69 -2.76 -2.58
C TRP A 55 21.29 -1.49 -3.34
N HIS A 56 21.30 -0.33 -2.68
CA HIS A 56 20.99 0.95 -3.31
C HIS A 56 21.93 1.28 -4.48
N ARG A 57 23.24 1.02 -4.34
CA ARG A 57 24.21 1.20 -5.45
C ARG A 57 23.92 0.28 -6.64
N GLN A 58 23.60 -0.99 -6.38
CA GLN A 58 23.27 -1.92 -7.46
C GLN A 58 21.94 -1.56 -8.12
N PHE A 59 20.92 -1.19 -7.35
CA PHE A 59 19.61 -0.82 -7.88
C PHE A 59 19.70 0.43 -8.75
N GLU A 60 20.37 1.49 -8.27
CA GLU A 60 20.60 2.71 -9.06
C GLU A 60 21.39 2.43 -10.35
N ARG A 61 22.39 1.55 -10.29
CA ARG A 61 23.23 1.23 -11.46
C ARG A 61 22.47 0.42 -12.52
N LEU A 62 21.62 -0.50 -12.09
CA LEU A 62 20.93 -1.44 -12.98
C LEU A 62 19.62 -0.86 -13.51
N GLU A 63 18.84 -0.21 -12.64
CA GLU A 63 17.48 0.25 -12.94
C GLU A 63 17.26 1.66 -12.33
N PRO A 64 17.94 2.72 -12.84
CA PRO A 64 17.91 4.05 -12.24
C PRO A 64 16.51 4.69 -12.22
N ASP A 65 15.68 4.43 -13.22
CA ASP A 65 14.33 4.98 -13.30
C ASP A 65 13.39 4.27 -12.31
N ALA A 66 13.45 2.94 -12.24
CA ALA A 66 12.68 2.17 -11.26
C ALA A 66 13.09 2.49 -9.81
N HIS A 67 14.37 2.79 -9.58
CA HIS A 67 14.83 3.22 -8.26
C HIS A 67 14.24 4.59 -7.87
N GLN A 68 14.06 5.51 -8.82
CA GLN A 68 13.35 6.78 -8.58
C GLN A 68 11.89 6.54 -8.19
N GLU A 69 11.15 5.79 -9.03
CA GLU A 69 9.73 5.49 -8.80
C GLU A 69 9.52 4.77 -7.46
N PHE A 70 10.43 3.86 -7.11
CA PHE A 70 10.40 3.16 -5.83
C PHE A 70 10.54 4.14 -4.65
N LEU A 71 11.50 5.06 -4.68
CA LEU A 71 11.69 6.02 -3.61
C LEU A 71 10.51 7.00 -3.47
N GLU A 72 9.91 7.40 -4.60
CA GLU A 72 8.69 8.21 -4.63
C GLU A 72 7.50 7.45 -4.02
N SER A 73 7.39 6.15 -4.29
CA SER A 73 6.33 5.29 -3.73
C SER A 73 6.38 5.17 -2.20
N LEU A 74 7.57 5.36 -1.61
CA LEU A 74 7.77 5.38 -0.16
C LEU A 74 7.43 6.74 0.48
N GLY A 75 6.96 7.72 -0.31
CA GLY A 75 6.59 9.05 0.17
C GLY A 75 7.79 9.93 0.52
N ILE A 76 8.98 9.64 -0.02
CA ILE A 76 10.20 10.40 0.24
C ILE A 76 10.18 11.70 -0.58
N ASP A 77 10.51 12.84 0.05
CA ASP A 77 10.58 14.11 -0.66
C ASP A 77 11.71 14.14 -1.71
N ALA A 78 11.49 14.88 -2.80
CA ALA A 78 12.42 14.98 -3.92
C ALA A 78 13.85 15.41 -3.52
N GLY A 79 13.99 16.27 -2.51
CA GLY A 79 15.29 16.70 -2.00
C GLY A 79 16.08 15.57 -1.33
N GLU A 80 15.39 14.68 -0.63
CA GLU A 80 16.00 13.50 -0.02
C GLU A 80 16.29 12.41 -1.07
N ILE A 81 15.36 12.17 -2.00
CA ILE A 81 15.57 11.24 -3.12
C ILE A 81 16.85 11.59 -3.88
N ARG A 82 17.03 12.88 -4.21
CA ARG A 82 18.23 13.34 -4.90
C ARG A 82 19.50 13.00 -4.13
N GLN A 83 19.53 13.24 -2.81
CA GLN A 83 20.68 12.93 -1.97
C GLN A 83 20.95 11.42 -1.87
N ILE A 84 19.90 10.60 -1.80
CA ILE A 84 20.03 9.13 -1.82
C ILE A 84 20.69 8.70 -3.14
N ARG A 85 20.16 9.15 -4.28
CA ARG A 85 20.67 8.75 -5.60
C ARG A 85 22.08 9.26 -5.88
N GLU A 86 22.43 10.48 -5.44
CA GLU A 86 23.79 11.00 -5.53
C GLU A 86 24.79 10.10 -4.77
N ARG A 87 24.44 9.66 -3.55
CA ARG A 87 25.26 8.72 -2.77
C ARG A 87 25.38 7.33 -3.41
N CYS A 88 24.39 6.90 -4.20
CA CYS A 88 24.47 5.63 -4.93
C CYS A 88 25.47 5.67 -6.10
N ARG A 89 25.79 6.86 -6.61
CA ARG A 89 26.62 7.06 -7.81
C ARG A 89 28.07 7.45 -7.49
N SER A 90 28.36 7.81 -6.23
CA SER A 90 29.70 8.05 -5.71
C SER A 90 30.41 6.74 -5.35
#